data_AF-A0A1H9VLK1-F1
#
_entry.id   AF-A0A1H9VLK1-F1
#
_cell.length_a   1.000
_cell.length_b   1.000
_cell.length_c   1.000
_cell.angle_alpha   90.00
_cell.angle_beta   90.00
_cell.angle_gamma   90.00
#
_symmetry.space_group_name_H-M   'P 1'
#
loop_
_entity.id
_entity.type
_entity.pdbx_description
1 polymer ?
#
loop_
_entity_poly.entity_id
_entity_poly.type
_entity_poly.pdbx_seq_one_letter_code
_entity_poly.pdbx_strand_id
1 'polypeptide(L)'
;MLLLNKPRGSGPYPDRDIACQEAVEQAFLDIAKGLTPDNIVETASGRLPPPLQRLAKEAEKVGWGLEEAEVAISELAQNLLDDMSAM
;
A
#
# COMPACT_ATOMS: atom_id res chain seq x y z
N MET A 1 -16.75 0.05 -2.59
CA MET A 1 -15.98 -0.69 -3.61
C MET A 1 -14.69 0.10 -3.79
N LEU A 2 -13.55 -0.46 -3.40
CA LEU A 2 -12.25 0.19 -3.59
C LEU A 2 -11.95 0.15 -5.09
N LEU A 3 -11.82 1.32 -5.72
CA LEU A 3 -11.47 1.41 -7.13
C LEU A 3 -9.95 1.56 -7.21
N LEU A 4 -9.25 0.43 -7.37
CA LEU A 4 -7.81 0.42 -7.60
C LEU A 4 -7.52 0.48 -9.10
N ASN A 5 -6.57 1.32 -9.50
CA ASN A 5 -6.08 1.33 -10.87
C ASN A 5 -5.39 0.01 -11.18
N LYS A 6 -5.59 -0.56 -12.37
CA LYS A 6 -4.90 -1.78 -12.82
C LYS A 6 -3.52 -1.43 -13.39
N PRO A 7 -2.54 -2.36 -13.35
CA PRO A 7 -1.24 -2.14 -13.98
C PRO A 7 -1.34 -1.99 -15.50
N ARG A 8 -0.33 -1.33 -16.09
CA ARG A 8 -0.23 -1.10 -17.54
C ARG A 8 0.01 -2.39 -18.33
N GLY A 9 0.58 -3.40 -17.69
CA GLY A 9 0.81 -4.73 -18.26
C GLY A 9 1.11 -5.74 -17.15
N SER A 10 1.11 -7.03 -17.50
CA SER A 10 1.37 -8.13 -16.56
C SER A 10 2.87 -8.37 -16.28
N GLY A 11 3.76 -7.84 -17.11
CA GLY A 11 5.21 -7.96 -16.94
C GLY A 11 5.85 -6.76 -16.23
N PRO A 12 7.15 -6.83 -15.94
CA PRO A 12 7.90 -5.68 -15.45
C PRO A 12 7.87 -4.55 -16.49
N TYR A 13 7.67 -3.33 -16.02
CA TYR A 13 7.80 -2.10 -16.81
C TYR A 13 8.46 -1.02 -15.93
N PRO A 14 9.07 0.02 -16.52
CA PRO A 14 9.67 1.11 -15.75
C PRO A 14 8.65 1.73 -14.79
N ASP A 15 9.08 2.02 -13.56
CA ASP A 15 8.28 2.67 -12.51
C ASP A 15 7.01 1.88 -12.12
N ARG A 16 7.05 0.55 -12.30
CA ARG A 16 5.93 -0.33 -11.96
C ARG A 16 5.63 -0.35 -10.46
N ASP A 17 6.68 -0.36 -9.65
CA ASP A 17 6.64 -0.20 -8.18
C ASP A 17 5.96 1.12 -7.78
N ILE A 18 6.39 2.24 -8.35
CA ILE A 18 5.80 3.56 -8.11
C ILE A 18 4.33 3.57 -8.53
N ALA A 19 4.01 3.02 -9.70
CA ALA A 19 2.64 2.94 -10.20
C ALA A 19 1.74 2.07 -9.30
N CYS A 20 2.29 1.01 -8.69
CA CYS A 20 1.57 0.20 -7.71
C CYS A 20 1.29 1.00 -6.44
N GLN A 21 2.30 1.73 -5.95
CA GLN A 21 2.19 2.62 -4.80
C GLN A 21 1.10 3.67 -4.99
N GLU A 22 1.12 4.40 -6.11
CA GLU A 22 0.08 5.39 -6.46
C GLU A 22 -1.32 4.75 -6.55
N ALA A 23 -1.40 3.52 -7.06
CA ALA A 23 -2.68 2.82 -7.20
C ALA A 23 -3.32 2.47 -5.85
N VAL A 24 -2.51 2.17 -4.82
CA VAL A 24 -2.99 1.78 -3.48
C VAL A 24 -2.99 2.93 -2.47
N GLU A 25 -2.34 4.06 -2.77
CA GLU A 25 -2.13 5.20 -1.86
C GLU A 25 -3.42 5.73 -1.24
N GLN A 26 -4.40 6.12 -2.06
CA GLN A 26 -5.64 6.71 -1.54
C GLN A 26 -6.38 5.75 -0.61
N ALA A 27 -6.41 4.46 -0.98
CA ALA A 27 -7.02 3.42 -0.18
C ALA A 27 -6.26 3.17 1.14
N PHE A 28 -4.93 3.18 1.08
CA PHE A 28 -4.07 3.08 2.25
C PHE A 28 -4.35 4.21 3.23
N LEU A 29 -4.36 5.47 2.77
CA LEU A 29 -4.61 6.64 3.61
C LEU A 29 -5.98 6.58 4.29
N ASP A 30 -7.01 6.11 3.57
CA ASP A 30 -8.35 5.95 4.14
C ASP A 30 -8.41 4.85 5.21
N ILE A 31 -7.68 3.75 5.02
CA ILE A 31 -7.56 2.70 6.04
C ILE A 31 -6.73 3.18 7.24
N ALA A 32 -5.64 3.90 6.99
CA ALA A 32 -4.70 4.38 8.00
C ALA A 32 -5.36 5.32 9.03
N LYS A 33 -6.40 6.08 8.63
CA LYS A 33 -7.22 6.90 9.55
C LYS A 33 -7.84 6.10 10.70
N GLY A 34 -8.05 4.79 10.51
CA GLY A 34 -8.61 3.89 11.52
C GLY A 34 -7.57 3.03 12.25
N LEU A 35 -6.28 3.19 11.96
CA LEU A 35 -5.19 2.42 12.55
C LEU A 35 -4.53 3.20 13.71
N THR A 36 -3.94 2.47 14.66
CA THR A 36 -3.11 3.10 15.69
C THR A 36 -1.71 3.41 15.13
N PRO A 37 -0.95 4.34 15.75
CA PRO A 37 0.44 4.57 15.37
C PRO A 37 1.30 3.30 15.39
N ASP A 38 1.09 2.42 16.38
CA ASP A 38 1.78 1.13 16.45
C ASP A 38 1.50 0.25 15.22
N ASN A 39 0.25 0.24 14.71
CA ASN A 39 -0.08 -0.49 13.49
C ASN A 39 0.60 0.09 12.26
N ILE A 40 0.80 1.42 12.20
CA ILE A 40 1.55 2.06 11.11
C ILE A 40 3.03 1.66 11.17
N VAL A 41 3.63 1.67 12.37
CA VAL A 41 5.02 1.20 12.59
C VAL A 41 5.18 -0.27 12.20
N GLU A 42 4.27 -1.14 12.60
CA GLU A 42 4.28 -2.55 12.19
C GLU A 42 4.16 -2.69 10.66
N THR A 43 3.29 -1.91 10.03
CA THR A 43 3.11 -1.93 8.57
C THR A 43 4.37 -1.51 7.83
N ALA A 44 5.04 -0.44 8.28
CA ALA A 44 6.31 0.01 7.71
C ALA A 44 7.41 -1.06 7.83
N SER A 45 7.35 -1.90 8.86
CA SER A 45 8.26 -3.05 9.02
C SER A 45 7.89 -4.29 8.18
N GLY A 46 6.88 -4.21 7.30
CA GLY A 46 6.42 -5.31 6.46
C GLY A 46 5.31 -6.17 7.09
N ARG A 47 4.80 -5.82 8.28
CA ARG A 47 3.73 -6.57 8.95
C ARG A 47 2.40 -5.88 8.77
N LEU A 48 1.67 -6.27 7.73
CA LEU A 48 0.39 -5.66 7.42
C LEU A 48 -0.70 -6.16 8.39
N PRO A 49 -1.44 -5.27 9.07
CA PRO A 49 -2.63 -5.63 9.82
C PRO A 49 -3.76 -6.09 8.87
N PRO A 50 -4.79 -6.80 9.37
CA PRO A 50 -5.83 -7.40 8.53
C PRO A 50 -6.51 -6.46 7.51
N PRO A 51 -6.77 -5.17 7.80
CA PRO A 51 -7.30 -4.24 6.80
C PRO A 51 -6.36 -4.01 5.61
N LEU A 52 -5.06 -3.91 5.87
CA LEU A 52 -4.05 -3.67 4.83
C LEU A 52 -3.71 -4.94 4.05
N GLN A 53 -3.76 -6.12 4.67
CA GLN A 53 -3.70 -7.39 3.94
C GLN A 53 -4.86 -7.53 2.93
N ARG A 54 -6.05 -7.02 3.28
CA ARG A 54 -7.18 -7.00 2.33
C ARG A 54 -6.90 -6.04 1.19
N LEU A 55 -6.30 -4.88 1.44
CA LEU A 55 -5.90 -3.95 0.39
C LEU A 55 -4.93 -4.61 -0.60
N ALA A 56 -3.90 -5.30 -0.11
CA ALA A 56 -2.96 -6.04 -0.97
C ALA A 56 -3.67 -7.10 -1.83
N LYS A 57 -4.62 -7.83 -1.25
CA LYS A 57 -5.45 -8.81 -2.00
C LYS A 57 -6.39 -8.16 -3.02
N GLU A 58 -6.92 -6.98 -2.75
CA GLU A 58 -7.72 -6.25 -3.74
C GLU A 58 -6.83 -5.73 -4.89
N ALA A 59 -5.59 -5.33 -4.61
CA ALA A 59 -4.61 -4.97 -5.62
C ALA A 59 -4.27 -6.18 -6.52
N GLU A 60 -4.07 -7.35 -5.92
CA GLU A 60 -3.86 -8.60 -6.65
C GLU A 60 -5.01 -8.91 -7.62
N LYS A 61 -6.27 -8.76 -7.17
CA LYS A 61 -7.46 -9.00 -8.00
C LYS A 61 -7.55 -8.11 -9.24
N VAL A 62 -6.96 -6.91 -9.21
CA VAL A 62 -6.94 -5.99 -10.36
C VAL A 62 -5.68 -6.14 -11.22
N GLY A 63 -4.76 -7.04 -10.85
CA GLY A 63 -3.63 -7.47 -11.67
C GLY A 63 -2.24 -7.09 -11.14
N TRP A 64 -2.15 -6.45 -9.97
CA TRP A 64 -0.86 -6.20 -9.30
C TRP A 64 -0.29 -7.50 -8.73
N GLY A 65 1.02 -7.55 -8.50
CA GLY A 65 1.60 -8.62 -7.69
C GLY A 65 1.17 -8.47 -6.23
N LEU A 66 0.94 -9.58 -5.53
CA LEU A 66 0.62 -9.52 -4.10
C LEU A 66 1.79 -8.94 -3.29
N GLU A 67 3.00 -9.49 -3.48
CA GLU A 67 4.22 -9.01 -2.82
C GLU A 67 4.55 -7.57 -3.22
N GLU A 68 4.32 -7.22 -4.50
CA GLU A 68 4.44 -5.84 -5.01
C GLU A 68 3.52 -4.87 -4.25
N ALA A 69 2.25 -5.26 -4.04
CA ALA A 69 1.30 -4.46 -3.29
C ALA A 69 1.62 -4.38 -1.78
N GLU A 70 2.15 -5.46 -1.19
CA GLU A 70 2.58 -5.46 0.21
C GLU A 70 3.76 -4.50 0.44
N VAL A 71 4.76 -4.53 -0.45
CA VAL A 71 5.90 -3.60 -0.42
C VAL A 71 5.43 -2.15 -0.58
N ALA A 72 4.58 -1.88 -1.58
CA ALA A 72 4.02 -0.56 -1.80
C ALA A 72 3.27 0.00 -0.56
N ILE A 73 2.50 -0.86 0.12
CA ILE A 73 1.80 -0.49 1.35
C ILE A 73 2.78 -0.19 2.49
N SER A 74 3.87 -0.97 2.63
CA SER A 74 4.91 -0.72 3.63
C SER A 74 5.66 0.59 3.37
N GLU A 75 5.96 0.91 2.11
CA GLU A 75 6.59 2.18 1.72
C GLU A 75 5.68 3.39 2.04
N LEU A 76 4.38 3.28 1.75
CA LEU A 76 3.40 4.30 2.14
C LEU A 76 3.30 4.49 3.65
N ALA A 77 3.40 3.40 4.43
CA ALA A 77 3.43 3.48 5.88
C ALA A 77 4.69 4.17 6.38
N GLN A 78 5.85 3.90 5.78
CA GLN A 78 7.08 4.61 6.12
C GLN A 78 6.97 6.12 5.81
N ASN A 79 6.45 6.48 4.64
CA ASN A 79 6.23 7.89 4.27
C ASN A 79 5.31 8.60 5.27
N LEU A 80 4.23 7.94 5.70
CA LEU A 80 3.32 8.48 6.71
C LEU A 80 4.02 8.69 8.07
N LEU A 81 4.89 7.77 8.50
CA LEU A 81 5.66 7.93 9.75
C LEU A 81 6.65 9.08 9.68
N ASP A 82 7.31 9.25 8.54
CA ASP A 82 8.26 10.33 8.31
C ASP A 82 7.54 11.68 8.34
N ASP A 83 6.37 11.79 7.70
CA ASP A 83 5.51 12.98 7.75
C ASP A 83 5.05 13.31 9.18
N MET A 84 4.65 12.30 9.96
CA MET A 84 4.25 12.47 11.37
C MET A 84 5.42 12.92 12.26
N SER A 85 6.65 12.51 11.94
CA SER A 85 7.86 12.85 12.70
C SER A 85 8.40 14.24 12.36
N ALA A 86 8.02 14.79 11.21
CA ALA A 86 8.42 16.13 10.76
C ALA A 86 7.49 17.26 11.25
N MET A 87 6.36 16.92 11.91
CA MET A 87 5.42 17.85 12.53
C MET A 87 5.79 18.18 13.98
#